data_AF-A0A9D2C6K5-F1
#
_entry.id   AF-A0A9D2C6K5-F1
#
_cell.length_a   1.000
_cell.length_b   1.000
_cell.length_c   1.000
_cell.angle_alpha   90.00
_cell.angle_beta   90.00
_cell.angle_gamma   90.00
#
_symmetry.space_group_name_H-M   'P 1'
#
loop_
_entity.id
_entity.type
_entity.pdbx_description
1 polymer ?
#
loop_
_entity_poly.entity_id
_entity_poly.type
_entity_poly.pdbx_seq_one_letter_code
_entity_poly.pdbx_strand_id
1 'polypeptide(L)'
;MKIDGVLRGEEAYAALLESDPQLAPPEEGKEYIVVTVQVSYEEGEADELQMYENIASLPSASRYFAMSGSYENAENLTASLPDSIYNCVIKAGESAEGRAAFLHGTGENEPLIFAGFEQVLRFSLAS
;
A
#
# COMPACT_ATOMS: atom_id res chain seq x y z
N MET A 1 -7.05 10.63 0.17
CA MET A 1 -6.43 9.44 -0.47
C MET A 1 -7.48 8.71 -1.27
N LYS A 2 -7.10 8.11 -2.40
CA LYS A 2 -7.97 7.22 -3.20
C LYS A 2 -7.16 6.11 -3.87
N ILE A 3 -7.87 5.07 -4.29
CA ILE A 3 -7.30 3.96 -5.05
C ILE A 3 -7.52 4.23 -6.54
N ASP A 4 -6.43 4.23 -7.31
CA ASP A 4 -6.44 4.53 -8.75
C ASP A 4 -6.22 3.28 -9.62
N GLY A 5 -5.76 2.17 -9.02
CA GLY A 5 -5.64 0.89 -9.71
C GLY A 5 -5.31 -0.26 -8.77
N VAL A 6 -5.69 -1.47 -9.16
CA VAL A 6 -5.39 -2.71 -8.44
C VAL A 6 -4.97 -3.77 -9.45
N LEU A 7 -3.76 -4.31 -9.29
CA LEU A 7 -3.28 -5.50 -10.00
C LEU A 7 -3.32 -6.68 -9.06
N ARG A 8 -3.67 -7.86 -9.57
CA ARG A 8 -3.80 -9.11 -8.80
C ARG A 8 -3.15 -10.28 -9.50
N GLY A 9 -2.86 -11.35 -8.75
CA GLY A 9 -2.39 -12.63 -9.29
C GLY A 9 -1.16 -12.49 -10.19
N GLU A 10 -1.27 -13.03 -11.40
CA GLU A 10 -0.18 -13.04 -12.38
C GLU A 10 0.30 -11.64 -12.78
N GLU A 11 -0.61 -10.67 -12.91
CA GLU A 11 -0.26 -9.30 -13.30
C GLU A 11 0.52 -8.59 -12.20
N ALA A 12 0.10 -8.75 -10.95
CA ALA A 12 0.83 -8.23 -9.79
C ALA A 12 2.20 -8.90 -9.64
N TYR A 13 2.26 -10.22 -9.82
CA TYR A 13 3.52 -10.96 -9.75
C TYR A 13 4.52 -10.50 -10.82
N ALA A 14 4.06 -10.32 -12.07
CA ALA A 14 4.90 -9.81 -13.14
C ALA A 14 5.44 -8.40 -12.83
N ALA A 15 4.59 -7.50 -12.33
CA ALA A 15 5.00 -6.15 -11.96
C ALA A 15 6.04 -6.15 -10.81
N LEU A 16 5.89 -7.06 -9.84
CA LEU A 16 6.84 -7.17 -8.73
C LEU A 16 8.16 -7.80 -9.17
N LEU A 17 8.15 -8.76 -10.10
CA LEU A 17 9.37 -9.37 -10.65
C LEU A 17 10.26 -8.37 -11.40
N GLU A 18 9.69 -7.33 -12.01
CA GLU A 18 10.47 -6.23 -12.61
C GLU A 18 11.30 -5.47 -11.55
N SER A 19 10.81 -5.43 -10.31
CA SER A 19 11.46 -4.75 -9.18
C SER A 19 12.39 -5.68 -8.40
N ASP A 20 11.97 -6.93 -8.18
CA ASP A 20 12.73 -7.98 -7.52
C ASP A 20 12.73 -9.27 -8.36
N PRO A 21 13.76 -9.48 -9.20
CA PRO A 21 13.87 -10.67 -10.05
C PRO A 21 14.04 -11.98 -9.27
N GLN A 22 14.28 -11.93 -7.95
CA GLN A 22 14.40 -13.11 -7.09
C GLN A 22 13.11 -13.42 -6.32
N LEU A 23 12.04 -12.65 -6.54
CA LEU A 23 10.75 -12.87 -5.89
C LEU A 23 10.20 -14.26 -6.21
N ALA A 24 9.96 -15.04 -5.16
CA ALA A 24 9.37 -16.36 -5.28
C ALA A 24 7.94 -16.26 -5.87
N PRO A 25 7.49 -17.26 -6.65
CA PRO A 25 6.08 -17.34 -7.01
C PRO A 25 5.21 -17.49 -5.75
N PRO A 26 3.96 -16.99 -5.76
CA PRO A 26 3.08 -17.14 -4.60
C PRO A 26 2.77 -18.62 -4.36
N GLU A 27 2.67 -18.99 -3.08
CA GLU A 27 2.27 -20.35 -2.68
C GLU A 27 0.82 -20.66 -3.09
N GLU A 28 0.45 -21.95 -3.10
CA GLU A 28 -0.93 -22.36 -3.39
C GLU A 28 -1.92 -21.67 -2.45
N GLY A 29 -2.96 -21.06 -3.03
CA GLY A 29 -3.98 -20.33 -2.29
C GLY A 29 -3.61 -18.89 -1.90
N LYS A 30 -2.44 -18.38 -2.34
CA LYS A 30 -2.04 -16.99 -2.18
C LYS A 30 -1.93 -16.28 -3.53
N GLU A 31 -2.04 -14.96 -3.51
CA GLU A 31 -1.77 -14.10 -4.66
C GLU A 31 -1.06 -12.81 -4.23
N TYR A 32 -0.22 -12.29 -5.12
CA TYR A 32 0.28 -10.93 -4.98
C TYR A 32 -0.81 -9.94 -5.38
N ILE A 33 -0.85 -8.81 -4.68
CA ILE A 33 -1.69 -7.66 -5.02
C ILE A 33 -0.84 -6.40 -4.98
N VAL A 34 -0.99 -5.55 -6.00
CA VAL A 34 -0.33 -4.24 -6.08
C VAL A 34 -1.42 -3.19 -6.24
N VAL A 35 -1.47 -2.25 -5.30
CA VAL A 35 -2.49 -1.20 -5.23
C VAL A 35 -1.83 0.13 -5.53
N THR A 36 -2.33 0.83 -6.54
CA THR A 36 -1.91 2.20 -6.87
C THR A 36 -2.77 3.17 -6.05
N VAL A 37 -2.11 4.01 -5.26
CA VAL A 37 -2.73 4.95 -4.32
C VAL A 37 -2.36 6.37 -4.70
N GLN A 38 -3.36 7.23 -4.84
CA GLN A 38 -3.15 8.66 -4.92
C GLN A 38 -3.40 9.33 -3.56
N VAL A 39 -2.47 10.19 -3.17
CA VAL A 39 -2.52 10.98 -1.95
C VAL A 39 -2.46 12.46 -2.32
N SER A 40 -3.35 13.25 -1.74
CA SER A 40 -3.45 14.70 -1.93
C SER A 40 -3.19 15.39 -0.60
N TYR A 41 -2.31 16.39 -0.58
CA TYR A 41 -2.02 17.18 0.61
C TYR A 41 -2.78 18.50 0.56
N GLU A 42 -4.03 18.48 1.02
CA GLU A 42 -4.94 19.63 0.90
C GLU A 42 -4.82 20.62 2.07
N GLU A 43 -4.60 20.11 3.29
CA GLU A 43 -4.57 20.93 4.51
C GLU A 43 -3.47 20.45 5.47
N GLY A 44 -2.70 21.40 6.01
CA GLY A 44 -1.73 21.19 7.09
C GLY A 44 -0.74 22.34 7.23
N GLU A 45 0.07 22.32 8.27
CA GLU A 45 1.02 23.41 8.58
C GLU A 45 2.38 23.28 7.86
N ALA A 46 2.75 22.08 7.44
CA ALA A 46 4.03 21.83 6.80
C ALA A 46 3.99 22.16 5.30
N ASP A 47 5.12 22.58 4.72
CA ASP A 47 5.22 22.80 3.27
C ASP A 47 5.18 21.47 2.49
N GLU A 48 5.57 20.37 3.14
CA GLU A 48 5.69 19.04 2.54
C GLU A 48 5.21 17.94 3.50
N LEU A 49 4.57 16.94 2.92
CA LEU A 49 4.15 15.71 3.57
C LEU A 49 5.04 14.55 3.10
N GLN A 50 5.69 13.87 4.05
CA GLN A 50 6.44 12.65 3.77
C GLN A 50 5.66 11.42 4.22
N MET A 51 5.48 10.48 3.29
CA MET A 51 4.61 9.32 3.49
C MET A 51 5.22 8.15 4.26
N TYR A 52 6.54 8.14 4.47
CA TYR A 52 7.33 7.03 5.04
C TYR A 52 6.62 6.11 6.04
N GLU A 53 6.96 4.83 6.00
CA GLU A 53 6.37 3.85 6.90
C GLU A 53 6.80 4.05 8.36
N ASN A 54 5.84 4.03 9.28
CA ASN A 54 6.07 4.04 10.70
C ASN A 54 4.99 3.25 11.44
N ILE A 55 5.33 2.07 11.96
CA ILE A 55 4.43 1.22 12.74
C ILE A 55 4.58 1.56 14.22
N ALA A 56 4.05 2.70 14.63
CA ALA A 56 4.10 3.20 16.00
C ALA A 56 2.81 2.90 16.76
N SER A 57 2.91 2.62 18.06
CA SER A 57 1.73 2.46 18.94
C SER A 57 0.98 3.77 19.19
N LEU A 58 1.64 4.92 18.98
CA LEU A 58 1.03 6.24 19.10
C LEU A 58 0.33 6.59 17.77
N PRO A 59 -1.01 6.80 17.74
CA PRO A 59 -1.75 7.02 16.50
C PRO A 59 -1.31 8.25 15.69
N SER A 60 -0.82 9.30 16.36
CA SER A 60 -0.30 10.50 15.68
C SER A 60 1.05 10.27 15.00
N ALA A 61 1.78 9.23 15.40
CA ALA A 61 3.06 8.87 14.80
C ALA A 61 2.90 7.76 13.74
N SER A 62 1.86 6.92 13.85
CA SER A 62 1.63 5.80 12.94
C SER A 62 1.40 6.26 11.50
N ARG A 63 1.99 5.55 10.54
CA ARG A 63 1.80 5.71 9.10
C ARG A 63 2.11 4.38 8.44
N TYR A 64 1.11 3.58 8.17
CA TYR A 64 1.30 2.32 7.47
C TYR A 64 0.05 1.87 6.72
N PHE A 65 0.28 1.10 5.67
CA PHE A 65 -0.73 0.33 4.98
C PHE A 65 -0.72 -1.11 5.51
N ALA A 66 -1.90 -1.71 5.62
CA ALA A 66 -2.08 -3.09 6.03
C ALA A 66 -3.24 -3.73 5.29
N MET A 67 -3.17 -5.04 5.13
CA MET A 67 -4.25 -5.87 4.60
C MET A 67 -4.36 -7.12 5.46
N SER A 68 -5.58 -7.58 5.69
CA SER A 68 -5.80 -8.88 6.30
C SER A 68 -5.49 -9.98 5.29
N GLY A 69 -4.90 -11.08 5.74
CA GLY A 69 -4.79 -12.32 4.99
C GLY A 69 -5.64 -13.42 5.64
N SER A 70 -5.61 -14.62 5.05
CA SER A 70 -6.51 -15.73 5.39
C SER A 70 -6.45 -16.21 6.85
N TYR A 71 -5.26 -16.14 7.47
CA TYR A 71 -5.02 -16.61 8.85
C TYR A 71 -4.27 -15.60 9.72
N GLU A 72 -3.58 -14.64 9.09
CA GLU A 72 -2.79 -13.59 9.70
C GLU A 72 -2.81 -12.33 8.81
N ASN A 73 -2.10 -11.27 9.17
CA ASN A 73 -1.97 -10.12 8.26
C ASN A 73 -1.27 -10.54 6.97
N ALA A 74 -1.70 -9.98 5.84
CA ALA A 74 -0.99 -10.13 4.58
C ALA A 74 0.47 -9.68 4.75
N GLU A 75 1.39 -10.38 4.09
CA GLU A 75 2.79 -9.97 4.06
C GLU A 75 2.89 -8.65 3.30
N ASN A 76 3.59 -7.66 3.86
CA ASN A 76 3.76 -6.35 3.26
C ASN A 76 5.08 -6.30 2.46
N LEU A 77 4.97 -6.13 1.14
CA LEU A 77 6.09 -6.01 0.21
C LEU A 77 6.27 -4.57 -0.31
N THR A 78 5.54 -3.61 0.27
CA THR A 78 5.48 -2.22 -0.22
C THR A 78 6.86 -1.55 -0.27
N ALA A 79 7.76 -1.87 0.66
CA ALA A 79 9.11 -1.30 0.69
C ALA A 79 10.02 -1.80 -0.45
N SER A 80 9.68 -2.92 -1.09
CA SER A 80 10.45 -3.51 -2.20
C SER A 80 10.15 -2.85 -3.54
N LEU A 81 9.10 -2.03 -3.62
CA LEU A 81 8.72 -1.32 -4.84
C LEU A 81 9.58 -0.06 -5.03
N PRO A 82 10.12 0.18 -6.24
CA PRO A 82 10.84 1.42 -6.55
C PRO A 82 9.91 2.65 -6.48
N ASP A 83 8.66 2.48 -6.89
CA ASP A 83 7.56 3.46 -6.84
C ASP A 83 6.69 3.29 -5.59
N SER A 84 7.26 2.79 -4.49
CA SER A 84 6.58 2.66 -3.20
C SER A 84 5.92 3.96 -2.78
N ILE A 85 4.68 3.88 -2.31
CA ILE A 85 3.96 5.03 -1.74
C ILE A 85 4.71 5.68 -0.57
N TYR A 86 5.55 4.93 0.14
CA TYR A 86 6.35 5.44 1.24
C TYR A 86 7.56 6.28 0.79
N ASN A 87 7.91 6.25 -0.50
CA ASN A 87 8.96 7.09 -1.08
C ASN A 87 8.42 8.47 -1.51
N CYS A 88 7.11 8.70 -1.42
CA CYS A 88 6.49 9.94 -1.86
C CYS A 88 6.72 11.11 -0.89
N VAL A 89 7.02 12.26 -1.48
CA VAL A 89 6.99 13.58 -0.84
C VAL A 89 5.97 14.44 -1.59
N ILE A 90 5.04 15.05 -0.87
CA ILE A 90 3.89 15.77 -1.44
C ILE A 90 3.92 17.21 -0.93
N LYS A 91 4.00 18.19 -1.81
CA LYS A 91 3.93 19.60 -1.40
C LYS A 91 2.50 19.99 -1.05
N ALA A 92 2.36 21.01 -0.20
CA ALA A 92 1.06 21.59 0.13
C ALA A 92 0.31 22.01 -1.14
N GLY A 93 -0.94 21.56 -1.27
CA GLY A 93 -1.79 21.79 -2.45
C GLY A 93 -1.56 20.82 -3.61
N GLU A 94 -0.60 19.90 -3.52
CA GLU A 94 -0.29 18.94 -4.58
C GLU A 94 -0.81 17.52 -4.27
N SER A 95 -0.62 16.62 -5.24
CA SER A 95 -0.90 15.20 -5.10
C SER A 95 0.24 14.37 -5.67
N ALA A 96 0.45 13.19 -5.09
CA ALA A 96 1.39 12.20 -5.58
C ALA A 96 0.70 10.84 -5.71
N GLU A 97 1.26 9.99 -6.57
CA GLU A 97 0.86 8.61 -6.76
C GLU A 97 2.02 7.70 -6.35
N GLY A 98 1.71 6.58 -5.72
CA GLY A 98 2.66 5.52 -5.40
C GLY A 98 1.94 4.20 -5.17
N ARG A 99 2.72 3.12 -5.05
CA ARG A 99 2.17 1.77 -4.97
C ARG A 99 2.39 1.13 -3.60
N ALA A 100 1.43 0.32 -3.18
CA ALA A 100 1.52 -0.58 -2.03
C ALA A 100 1.38 -2.03 -2.51
N ALA A 101 2.15 -2.95 -1.94
CA ALA A 101 2.18 -4.34 -2.37
C ALA A 101 2.05 -5.30 -1.20
N PHE A 102 1.27 -6.37 -1.41
CA PHE A 102 1.01 -7.39 -0.41
C PHE A 102 0.96 -8.79 -1.03
N LEU A 103 1.23 -9.81 -0.21
CA LEU A 103 0.90 -11.21 -0.51
C LEU A 103 -0.25 -11.62 0.43
N HIS A 104 -1.40 -11.97 -0.13
CA HIS A 104 -2.62 -12.32 0.61
C HIS A 104 -3.33 -13.53 -0.01
N GLY A 105 -4.47 -13.98 0.55
CA GLY A 105 -5.18 -15.15 0.03
C GLY A 105 -5.81 -14.91 -1.34
N THR A 106 -5.84 -15.93 -2.20
CA THR A 106 -6.45 -15.80 -3.53
C THR A 106 -7.95 -15.49 -3.44
N GLY A 107 -8.41 -14.46 -4.13
CA GLY A 107 -9.83 -14.11 -4.21
C GLY A 107 -10.40 -13.40 -2.97
N GLU A 108 -9.54 -13.11 -2.00
CA GLU A 108 -9.84 -12.27 -0.84
C GLU A 108 -10.08 -10.82 -1.28
N ASN A 109 -11.04 -10.15 -0.65
CA ASN A 109 -11.48 -8.79 -1.00
C ASN A 109 -11.48 -7.85 0.21
N GLU A 110 -10.71 -8.22 1.22
CA GLU A 110 -10.45 -7.46 2.42
C GLU A 110 -9.92 -6.08 2.02
N PRO A 111 -10.36 -5.02 2.73
CA PRO A 111 -9.98 -3.68 2.35
C PRO A 111 -8.48 -3.45 2.57
N LEU A 112 -7.90 -2.61 1.72
CA LEU A 112 -6.63 -1.97 2.07
C LEU A 112 -6.91 -0.99 3.22
N ILE A 113 -6.17 -1.13 4.31
CA ILE A 113 -6.25 -0.26 5.48
C ILE A 113 -5.06 0.69 5.43
N PHE A 114 -5.30 1.98 5.62
CA PHE A 114 -4.25 2.95 5.93
C PHE A 114 -4.46 3.47 7.35
N ALA A 115 -3.45 3.36 8.21
CA ALA A 115 -3.44 3.94 9.54
C ALA A 115 -2.40 5.06 9.59
N GLY A 116 -2.87 6.30 9.75
CA GLY A 116 -2.00 7.45 9.92
C GLY A 116 -2.75 8.77 9.93
N PHE A 117 -2.05 9.85 10.30
CA PHE A 117 -2.64 11.18 10.50
C PHE A 117 -3.84 11.13 11.47
N GLU A 118 -3.69 10.34 12.55
CA GLU A 118 -4.73 10.08 13.56
C GLU A 118 -6.03 9.47 13.01
N GLN A 119 -5.97 8.90 11.81
CA GLN A 119 -7.11 8.32 11.11
C GLN A 119 -6.83 6.88 10.70
N VAL A 120 -7.91 6.12 10.51
CA VAL A 120 -7.88 4.80 9.87
C VAL A 120 -8.82 4.85 8.68
N LEU A 121 -8.25 4.78 7.48
CA LEU A 121 -8.98 4.71 6.22
C LEU A 121 -9.08 3.26 5.77
N ARG A 122 -10.20 2.92 5.12
CA ARG A 122 -10.45 1.59 4.56
C ARG A 122 -10.90 1.74 3.12
N PHE A 123 -10.21 1.07 2.20
CA PHE A 123 -10.49 1.12 0.78
C PHE A 123 -10.96 -0.24 0.30
N SER A 124 -12.16 -0.30 -0.28
CA SER A 124 -12.64 -1.50 -0.95
C SER A 124 -11.78 -1.79 -2.17
N LEU A 125 -11.36 -3.05 -2.32
CA LEU A 125 -10.58 -3.53 -3.48
C LEU A 125 -11.41 -4.41 -4.43
N ALA A 126 -12.70 -4.58 -4.12
CA ALA A 126 -13.65 -5.25 -5.01
C ALA A 126 -13.92 -4.34 -6.23
N SER A 127 -13.69 -4.90 -7.41
CA SER A 127 -14.05 -4.34 -8.72
C SER A 127 -15.55 -4.45 -9.00
#